data_AF-A0A7V5HZE2-F1
#
_entry.id   AF-A0A7V5HZE2-F1
#
_cell.length_a   1.000
_cell.length_b   1.000
_cell.length_c   1.000
_cell.angle_alpha   90.00
_cell.angle_beta   90.00
_cell.angle_gamma   90.00
#
_symmetry.space_group_name_H-M   'P 1'
#
loop_
_entity.id
_entity.type
_entity.pdbx_description
1 polymer ?
#
loop_
_entity_poly.entity_id
_entity_poly.type
_entity_poly.pdbx_seq_one_letter_code
_entity_poly.pdbx_strand_id
1 'polypeptide(L)' 'YIDIGKRKLAYEVEGEEEGYFIKAYFTINPTHLKDLFTWIKTKDNVIRVIITKVKKKPVTSPQREERRKANVGSE' A
#
# COMPACT_ATOMS: atom_id res chain seq x y z
N TYR A 1 2.33 -2.76 -8.53
CA TYR A 1 1.80 -2.27 -7.23
C TYR A 1 0.48 -1.59 -7.52
N ILE A 2 -0.38 -1.43 -6.52
CA ILE A 2 -1.63 -0.67 -6.63
C ILE A 2 -1.39 0.69 -6.02
N ASP A 3 -1.60 1.73 -6.82
CA ASP A 3 -1.58 3.11 -6.37
C ASP A 3 -2.99 3.52 -5.92
N ILE A 4 -3.14 3.82 -4.64
CA ILE A 4 -4.43 4.19 -4.03
C ILE A 4 -4.61 5.72 -4.03
N GLY A 5 -3.53 6.48 -4.26
CA GLY A 5 -3.51 7.92 -4.27
C GLY A 5 -3.46 8.56 -2.88
N LYS A 6 -3.61 9.89 -2.88
CA LYS A 6 -3.64 10.73 -1.67
C LYS A 6 -4.97 10.58 -0.93
N ARG A 7 -4.93 10.40 0.39
CA ARG A 7 -6.12 10.33 1.25
C ARG A 7 -5.86 10.99 2.60
N LYS A 8 -6.93 11.50 3.23
CA LYS A 8 -6.89 11.98 4.60
C LYS A 8 -6.64 10.83 5.58
N LEU A 9 -5.76 11.04 6.55
CA LEU A 9 -5.49 10.10 7.62
C LEU A 9 -6.62 10.16 8.66
N ALA A 10 -6.89 9.05 9.34
CA ALA A 10 -7.91 9.00 10.39
C ALA A 10 -7.51 9.83 11.64
N TYR A 11 -6.22 10.02 11.81
CA TYR A 11 -5.57 10.83 12.82
C TYR A 11 -4.20 11.27 12.27
N GLU A 12 -3.64 12.33 12.83
CA GLU A 12 -2.34 12.86 12.43
C GLU A 12 -1.22 11.84 12.68
N VAL A 13 -0.30 11.71 11.72
CA VAL A 13 0.88 10.83 11.84
C VAL A 13 2.10 11.64 11.46
N GLU A 14 3.03 11.79 12.41
CA GLU A 14 4.29 12.52 12.20
C GLU A 14 4.09 13.97 11.68
N GLY A 15 3.04 14.66 12.13
CA GLY A 15 2.72 16.03 11.69
C GLY A 15 1.84 16.09 10.44
N GLU A 16 1.58 14.97 9.78
CA GLU A 16 0.82 14.92 8.53
C GLU A 16 -0.65 14.53 8.77
N GLU A 17 -1.58 15.26 8.14
CA GLU A 17 -3.02 14.93 8.14
C GLU A 17 -3.44 14.11 6.90
N GLU A 18 -2.58 14.03 5.89
CA GLU A 18 -2.83 13.33 4.63
C GLU A 18 -1.64 12.45 4.25
N GLY A 19 -1.90 11.37 3.53
CA GLY A 19 -0.84 10.45 3.09
C GLY A 19 -1.09 9.89 1.70
N TYR A 20 -0.02 9.51 1.02
CA TYR A 20 -0.08 8.79 -0.25
C TYR A 20 0.00 7.28 -0.01
N PHE A 21 -1.03 6.54 -0.43
CA PHE A 21 -1.16 5.12 -0.12
C PHE A 21 -0.72 4.25 -1.29
N ILE A 22 0.26 3.38 -1.05
CA ILE A 22 0.73 2.39 -2.01
C ILE A 22 0.55 0.99 -1.42
N LYS A 23 0.04 0.06 -2.23
CA LYS A 23 -0.10 -1.34 -1.84
C LYS A 23 0.66 -2.23 -2.81
N ALA A 24 1.61 -2.99 -2.31
CA ALA A 24 2.37 -3.95 -3.10
C ALA A 24 2.25 -5.37 -2.52
N TYR A 25 2.17 -6.35 -3.41
CA TYR A 25 2.29 -7.75 -3.07
C TYR A 25 3.64 -8.24 -3.56
N PHE A 26 4.32 -9.02 -2.73
CA PHE A 26 5.63 -9.55 -3.03
C PHE A 26 5.79 -10.92 -2.40
N THR A 27 6.77 -11.68 -2.90
CA THR A 27 7.25 -12.92 -2.30
C THR A 27 8.70 -12.70 -1.92
N ILE A 28 9.08 -13.07 -0.70
CA ILE A 28 10.44 -12.93 -0.19
C ILE A 28 10.79 -14.13 0.70
N ASN A 29 12.08 -14.42 0.82
CA ASN A 29 12.57 -15.26 1.92
C ASN A 29 12.34 -14.53 3.26
N PRO A 30 11.66 -15.13 4.25
CA PRO A 30 11.39 -14.52 5.53
C PRO A 30 12.62 -13.99 6.28
N THR A 31 13.81 -14.56 6.05
CA THR A 31 15.06 -14.13 6.69
C THR A 31 15.43 -12.68 6.35
N HIS A 32 15.04 -12.18 5.17
CA HIS A 32 15.34 -10.81 4.72
C HIS A 32 14.24 -9.80 5.06
N LEU A 33 13.16 -10.23 5.74
CA LEU A 33 12.02 -9.36 6.02
C LEU A 33 12.39 -8.17 6.93
N LYS A 34 13.28 -8.41 7.91
CA LYS A 34 13.75 -7.38 8.83
C LYS A 34 14.55 -6.31 8.08
N ASP A 35 15.45 -6.74 7.21
CA ASP A 35 16.32 -5.83 6.44
C ASP A 35 15.49 -4.96 5.49
N LEU A 36 14.50 -5.57 4.82
CA LEU A 36 13.55 -4.84 3.98
C LEU A 36 12.79 -3.78 4.78
N PHE A 37 12.24 -4.17 5.94
CA PHE A 37 11.46 -3.25 6.77
C PHE A 37 12.32 -2.08 7.27
N THR A 38 13.55 -2.34 7.71
CA THR A 38 14.50 -1.30 8.12
C THR A 38 14.83 -0.39 6.95
N TRP A 39 15.16 -0.95 5.78
CA TRP A 39 15.49 -0.16 4.60
C TRP A 39 14.34 0.78 4.18
N ILE A 40 13.09 0.32 4.22
CA ILE A 40 11.95 1.20 3.91
C ILE A 40 11.80 2.29 4.97
N LYS A 41 11.96 1.97 6.25
CA LYS A 41 11.89 2.96 7.34
C LYS A 41 12.98 4.02 7.29
N THR A 42 14.13 3.74 6.68
CA THR A 42 15.18 4.75 6.48
C THR A 42 14.86 5.77 5.38
N LYS A 43 13.71 5.65 4.73
CA LYS A 43 13.25 6.60 3.72
C LYS A 43 12.43 7.69 4.40
N ASP A 44 12.94 8.91 4.43
CA ASP A 44 12.30 10.05 5.10
C ASP A 44 10.89 10.34 4.57
N ASN A 45 10.61 10.00 3.31
CA ASN A 45 9.30 10.18 2.68
C ASN A 45 8.29 9.06 3.01
N VAL A 46 8.63 8.11 3.89
CA VAL A 46 7.76 7.00 4.29
C VAL A 46 7.44 7.08 5.78
N ILE A 47 6.34 7.77 6.10
CA ILE A 47 5.85 7.95 7.46
C ILE A 47 5.25 6.67 8.09
N ARG A 48 4.90 5.67 7.28
CA ARG A 48 4.29 4.42 7.77
C ARG A 48 4.48 3.24 6.81
N VAL A 49 4.87 2.09 7.36
CA VAL A 49 4.92 0.79 6.67
C VAL A 49 4.15 -0.26 7.44
N ILE A 50 3.34 -1.05 6.73
CA ILE A 50 2.68 -2.23 7.26
C ILE A 50 2.93 -3.40 6.30
N ILE A 51 3.49 -4.49 6.82
CA ILE A 51 3.68 -5.73 6.07
C ILE A 51 2.80 -6.81 6.69
N THR A 52 2.01 -7.49 5.87
CA THR A 52 1.12 -8.57 6.31
C THR A 52 1.33 -9.83 5.50
N LYS A 53 1.33 -10.99 6.16
CA LYS A 53 1.34 -12.29 5.48
C LYS A 53 -0.05 -12.58 4.95
N VAL A 54 -0.17 -12.72 3.63
CA VAL A 54 -1.45 -13.07 2.99
C VAL A 54 -1.65 -14.59 3.01
N LYS A 55 -2.85 -15.05 3.41
CA LYS A 55 -3.22 -16.48 3.42
C LYS A 55 -3.54 -17.02 2.01
N LYS A 56 -3.99 -16.14 1.09
CA LYS A 56 -4.27 -16.46 -0.32
C LYS A 56 -3.55 -15.45 -1.20
N LYS A 57 -2.96 -15.92 -2.31
CA LYS A 57 -2.41 -15.00 -3.31
C LYS A 57 -3.54 -14.10 -3.80
N PRO A 58 -3.38 -12.77 -3.72
CA PRO A 58 -4.37 -11.85 -4.26
C PRO A 58 -4.41 -12.02 -5.77
N VAL A 59 -5.60 -12.13 -6.32
CA VAL A 59 -5.82 -12.06 -7.77
C VAL A 59 -5.67 -10.59 -8.16
N THR A 60 -4.45 -10.14 -8.40
CA THR A 60 -4.21 -8.87 -9.11
C THR A 60 -4.41 -9.13 -10.59
N SER A 61 -5.67 -9.24 -11.02
CA SER A 61 -6.02 -9.08 -12.42
C SER A 61 -6.30 -7.60 -12.69
N PRO A 62 -5.72 -7.00 -13.75
CA PRO A 62 -5.99 -5.62 -14.18
C PRO A 62 -7.49 -5.29 -14.30
N GLN A 63 -8.30 -6.31 -14.61
CA GLN A 63 -9.75 -6.21 -14.82
C GLN A 63 -10.57 -5.69 -13.62
N ARG A 64 -10.06 -5.79 -12.37
CA ARG A 64 -10.82 -5.30 -11.20
C ARG A 64 -10.66 -3.79 -10.98
N GLU A 65 -9.60 -3.21 -11.53
CA GLU A 65 -9.32 -1.78 -11.47
C GLU A 65 -10.16 -1.03 -12.52
N GLU A 66 -10.32 -1.61 -13.71
CA GLU A 66 -11.29 -1.16 -14.74
C GLU A 66 -12.74 -1.22 -14.25
N ARG A 67 -13.15 -2.32 -13.60
CA ARG A 67 -14.51 -2.42 -13.03
C ARG A 67 -14.81 -1.40 -11.93
N ARG A 68 -13.79 -0.96 -11.18
CA ARG A 68 -13.95 0.09 -10.18
C ARG A 68 -14.04 1.48 -10.80
N LYS A 69 -13.29 1.75 -11.87
CA LYS A 69 -13.39 3.03 -12.61
C LYS A 69 -14.72 3.14 -13.39
N ALA A 70 -15.25 2.04 -13.91
CA ALA A 70 -16.54 2.01 -14.60
C ALA A 70 -17.74 2.29 -13.66
N ASN A 71 -17.69 1.86 -12.40
CA ASN A 71 -18.78 2.04 -11.44
C ASN A 71 -18.80 3.40 -10.73
N VAL A 72 -17.80 4.27 -10.94
CA VAL A 72 -17.74 5.61 -10.34
C VAL A 72 -18.12 6.70 -11.37
N GLY A 73 -18.34 6.34 -12.63
CA GLY A 73 -18.72 7.25 -13.72
C GLY A 73 -20.22 7.30 -14.04
N SER A 74 -21.07 6.76 -13.16
CA SER A 74 -22.52 6.81 -13.32
C SER A 74 -23.18 7.20 -11.99
N GLU A 75 -23.04 8.48 -11.66
CA GLU A 75 -23.96 9.28 -10.85
C GLU A 75 -23.77 10.76 -11.22
#